data_AF-A0A2S0X9K1-F1
#
_entry.id   AF-A0A2S0X9K1-F1
#
_cell.length_a   1.000
_cell.length_b   1.000
_cell.length_c   1.000
_cell.angle_alpha   90.00
_cell.angle_beta   90.00
_cell.angle_gamma   90.00
#
_symmetry.space_group_name_H-M   'P 1'
#
loop_
_entity.id
_entity.type
_entity.pdbx_description
1 polymer ?
#
loop_
_entity_poly.entity_id
_entity_poly.type
_entity_poly.pdbx_seq_one_letter_code
_entity_poly.pdbx_strand_id
1 'polypeptide(L)'
;MKSVLVFALFAMVAVAHANDDEALKETLGQVIKECAEKTNFSEEGIKKLHSNDFSLTENIQCFQKCFFEKSGIITDNAFDKNRLLAIRRVYKKDEATETLEKCASLYKPDAFDCDAAWEIFKCFN
;
A
#
# COMPACT_ATOMS: atom_id res chain seq x y z
N MET A 1 23.47 -49.09 -14.05
CA MET A 1 22.25 -48.32 -13.74
C MET A 1 22.29 -47.98 -12.25
N LYS A 2 21.83 -46.80 -11.82
CA LYS A 2 21.86 -46.25 -10.44
C LYS A 2 23.01 -45.27 -10.11
N SER A 3 23.24 -44.30 -10.97
CA SER A 3 23.79 -43.01 -10.56
C SER A 3 23.14 -41.95 -11.44
N VAL A 4 22.94 -40.75 -10.92
CA VAL A 4 22.22 -39.62 -11.53
C VAL A 4 20.71 -39.63 -11.29
N LEU A 5 20.26 -39.36 -10.06
CA LEU A 5 18.90 -38.87 -9.76
C LEU A 5 18.88 -38.12 -8.41
N VAL A 6 19.85 -37.25 -8.13
CA VAL A 6 19.85 -36.43 -6.89
C VAL A 6 20.32 -35.01 -7.17
N PHE A 7 19.76 -34.30 -8.15
CA PHE A 7 19.96 -32.85 -8.30
C PHE A 7 18.80 -32.25 -9.11
N ALA A 8 17.56 -32.32 -8.61
CA ALA A 8 16.43 -31.68 -9.28
C ALA A 8 15.29 -31.26 -8.32
N LEU A 9 15.62 -30.88 -7.09
CA LEU A 9 14.60 -30.54 -6.08
C LEU A 9 14.78 -29.17 -5.41
N PHE A 10 15.60 -28.27 -5.97
CA PHE A 10 15.88 -26.97 -5.35
C PHE A 10 15.51 -25.73 -6.20
N ALA A 11 14.50 -25.83 -7.08
CA ALA A 11 14.13 -24.72 -7.98
C ALA A 11 12.63 -24.43 -8.10
N MET A 12 11.81 -24.66 -7.07
CA MET A 12 10.36 -24.37 -7.14
C MET A 12 9.81 -23.38 -6.10
N VAL A 13 10.65 -22.68 -5.33
CA VAL A 13 10.13 -21.72 -4.33
C VAL A 13 9.93 -20.30 -4.90
N ALA A 14 10.48 -19.98 -6.08
CA ALA A 14 10.46 -18.61 -6.60
C ALA A 14 9.17 -18.18 -7.32
N VAL A 15 8.27 -19.11 -7.68
CA VAL A 15 7.13 -18.80 -8.57
C VAL A 15 5.85 -18.42 -7.79
N ALA A 16 5.77 -18.73 -6.50
CA ALA A 16 4.56 -18.47 -5.72
C ALA A 16 4.31 -16.97 -5.47
N HIS A 17 5.36 -16.17 -5.22
CA HIS A 17 5.21 -14.77 -4.79
C HIS A 17 4.85 -13.80 -5.91
N ALA A 18 5.23 -14.08 -7.16
CA ALA A 18 4.96 -13.16 -8.28
C ALA A 18 3.45 -13.07 -8.59
N ASN A 19 2.73 -14.18 -8.43
CA ASN A 19 1.30 -14.25 -8.68
C ASN A 19 0.48 -13.44 -7.65
N ASP A 20 0.92 -13.44 -6.39
CA ASP A 20 0.23 -12.72 -5.31
C ASP A 20 0.42 -11.19 -5.42
N ASP A 21 1.62 -10.73 -5.80
CA ASP A 21 1.91 -9.30 -5.98
C ASP A 21 1.14 -8.72 -7.19
N GLU A 22 0.97 -9.49 -8.27
CA GLU A 22 0.16 -9.07 -9.44
C GLU A 22 -1.32 -8.95 -9.09
N ALA A 23 -1.89 -9.94 -8.39
CA ALA A 23 -3.27 -9.90 -7.92
C ALA A 23 -3.51 -8.74 -6.94
N LEU A 24 -2.55 -8.49 -6.04
CA LEU A 24 -2.60 -7.34 -5.13
C LEU A 24 -2.56 -6.03 -5.91
N LYS A 25 -1.68 -5.91 -6.91
CA LYS A 25 -1.57 -4.70 -7.74
C LYS A 25 -2.87 -4.40 -8.49
N GLU A 26 -3.52 -5.41 -9.04
CA GLU A 26 -4.84 -5.26 -9.69
C GLU A 26 -5.88 -4.75 -8.68
N THR A 27 -5.93 -5.38 -7.51
CA THR A 27 -6.84 -4.98 -6.41
C THR A 27 -6.61 -3.52 -6.01
N LEU A 28 -5.35 -3.09 -5.84
CA LEU A 28 -5.01 -1.71 -5.51
C LEU A 28 -5.41 -0.73 -6.61
N GLY A 29 -5.31 -1.12 -7.88
CA GLY A 29 -5.79 -0.33 -9.01
C GLY A 29 -7.30 -0.06 -8.93
N GLN A 30 -8.09 -1.08 -8.56
CA GLN A 30 -9.53 -0.92 -8.34
C GLN A 30 -9.84 -0.01 -7.14
N VAL A 31 -9.09 -0.17 -6.03
CA VAL A 31 -9.21 0.70 -4.85
C VAL A 31 -8.90 2.16 -5.20
N ILE A 32 -7.83 2.43 -5.96
CA ILE A 32 -7.49 3.79 -6.40
C ILE A 32 -8.62 4.40 -7.20
N LYS A 33 -9.21 3.64 -8.14
CA LYS A 33 -10.33 4.10 -8.96
C LYS A 33 -11.56 4.42 -8.10
N GLU A 34 -11.97 3.49 -7.23
CA GLU A 34 -13.11 3.67 -6.33
C GLU A 34 -12.93 4.92 -5.45
N CYS A 35 -11.75 5.08 -4.85
CA CYS A 35 -11.47 6.21 -3.98
C CYS A 35 -11.40 7.54 -4.74
N ALA A 36 -10.83 7.55 -5.94
CA ALA A 36 -10.80 8.74 -6.79
C ALA A 36 -12.20 9.21 -7.16
N GLU A 37 -13.08 8.28 -7.56
CA GLU A 37 -14.50 8.56 -7.83
C GLU A 37 -15.22 9.09 -6.59
N LYS A 38 -15.05 8.42 -5.43
CA LYS A 38 -15.72 8.78 -4.17
C LYS A 38 -15.32 10.17 -3.66
N THR A 39 -14.07 10.57 -3.84
CA THR A 39 -13.53 11.83 -3.32
C THR A 39 -13.38 12.90 -4.38
N ASN A 40 -13.84 12.64 -5.62
CA ASN A 40 -13.62 13.52 -6.76
C ASN A 40 -12.13 13.92 -6.91
N PHE A 41 -11.22 12.95 -6.71
CA PHE A 41 -9.79 13.18 -6.87
C PHE A 41 -9.39 12.94 -8.33
N SER A 42 -8.75 13.93 -8.95
CA SER A 42 -8.48 13.89 -10.39
C SER A 42 -7.38 12.88 -10.75
N GLU A 43 -7.44 12.37 -11.98
CA GLU A 43 -6.37 11.52 -12.52
C GLU A 43 -5.00 12.22 -12.50
N GLU A 44 -4.97 13.54 -12.72
CA GLU A 44 -3.75 14.34 -12.59
C GLU A 44 -3.22 14.31 -11.15
N GLY A 45 -4.12 14.43 -10.16
CA GLY A 45 -3.80 14.28 -8.75
C GLY A 45 -3.18 12.92 -8.43
N ILE A 46 -3.72 11.84 -8.98
CA ILE A 46 -3.16 10.48 -8.80
C ILE A 46 -1.74 10.39 -9.37
N LYS A 47 -1.50 10.94 -10.57
CA LYS A 47 -0.17 10.95 -11.21
C LYS A 47 0.85 11.76 -10.40
N LYS A 48 0.44 12.91 -9.88
CA LYS A 48 1.27 13.78 -9.03
C LYS A 48 1.60 13.09 -7.71
N LEU A 49 0.59 12.54 -7.04
CA LEU A 49 0.75 11.77 -5.81
C LEU A 49 1.71 10.58 -5.97
N HIS A 50 1.60 9.83 -7.07
CA HIS A 50 2.52 8.73 -7.37
C HIS A 50 3.97 9.21 -7.55
N SER A 51 4.17 10.45 -7.98
CA SER A 51 5.47 11.10 -8.17
C SER A 51 5.94 11.87 -6.93
N ASN A 52 5.27 11.74 -5.78
CA ASN A 52 5.47 12.53 -4.57
C ASN A 52 5.37 14.06 -4.79
N ASP A 53 4.58 14.48 -5.78
CA ASP A 53 4.20 15.88 -5.98
C ASP A 53 2.87 16.14 -5.26
N PHE A 54 2.92 16.97 -4.22
CA PHE A 54 1.76 17.33 -3.40
C PHE A 54 1.22 18.73 -3.71
N SER A 55 1.59 19.31 -4.86
CA SER A 55 1.11 20.63 -5.31
C SER A 55 -0.39 20.65 -5.60
N LEU A 56 -0.97 19.51 -5.98
CA LEU A 56 -2.42 19.34 -6.13
C LEU A 56 -2.98 18.73 -4.85
N THR A 57 -3.63 19.55 -4.04
CA THR A 57 -4.15 19.15 -2.73
C THR A 57 -5.65 18.90 -2.70
N GLU A 58 -6.37 19.17 -3.81
CA GLU A 58 -7.82 19.02 -3.84
C GLU A 58 -8.20 17.58 -3.47
N ASN A 59 -8.92 17.41 -2.36
CA ASN A 59 -9.41 16.13 -1.83
C ASN A 59 -8.35 15.04 -1.55
N ILE A 60 -7.05 15.35 -1.66
CA ILE A 60 -5.95 14.38 -1.50
C ILE A 60 -6.00 13.67 -0.14
N GLN A 61 -6.39 14.40 0.89
CA GLN A 61 -6.47 13.92 2.28
C GLN A 61 -7.55 12.84 2.43
N CYS A 62 -8.75 13.11 1.90
CA CYS A 62 -9.84 12.14 1.92
C CYS A 62 -9.62 10.99 0.96
N PHE A 63 -8.92 11.22 -0.17
CA PHE A 63 -8.45 10.15 -1.03
C PHE A 63 -7.53 9.18 -0.27
N GLN A 64 -6.56 9.71 0.49
CA GLN A 64 -5.67 8.87 1.32
C GLN A 64 -6.44 8.09 2.39
N LYS A 65 -7.39 8.74 3.08
CA LYS A 65 -8.25 8.05 4.05
C LYS A 65 -8.97 6.86 3.40
N CYS A 66 -9.65 7.10 2.27
CA CYS A 66 -10.34 6.06 1.54
C CYS A 66 -9.38 4.94 1.13
N PHE A 67 -8.20 5.29 0.61
CA PHE A 67 -7.20 4.32 0.19
C PHE A 67 -6.72 3.46 1.37
N PHE A 68 -6.43 4.04 2.53
CA PHE A 68 -6.02 3.28 3.70
C PHE A 68 -7.08 2.27 4.16
N GLU A 69 -8.36 2.68 4.20
CA GLU A 69 -9.46 1.81 4.59
C GLU A 69 -9.70 0.70 3.57
N LYS A 70 -9.81 1.05 2.28
CA LYS A 70 -10.18 0.11 1.20
C LYS A 70 -9.05 -0.82 0.81
N SER A 71 -7.80 -0.38 0.97
CA SER A 71 -6.64 -1.26 0.76
C SER A 71 -6.43 -2.21 1.94
N GLY A 72 -7.06 -1.99 3.09
CA GLY A 72 -6.89 -2.80 4.31
C GLY A 72 -5.66 -2.43 5.14
N ILE A 73 -4.97 -1.31 4.85
CA ILE A 73 -3.92 -0.79 5.73
C ILE A 73 -4.52 -0.36 7.07
N ILE A 74 -5.71 0.22 7.03
CA ILE A 74 -6.51 0.50 8.21
C ILE A 74 -7.75 -0.37 8.15
N THR A 75 -7.91 -1.20 9.18
CA THR A 75 -9.10 -2.02 9.43
C THR A 75 -9.82 -1.45 10.66
N ASP A 76 -11.02 -1.95 10.96
CA ASP A 76 -11.99 -1.41 11.93
C ASP A 76 -11.41 -0.67 13.14
N ASN A 77 -10.32 -1.16 13.76
CA ASN A 77 -9.64 -0.45 14.85
C ASN A 77 -8.09 -0.55 14.82
N ALA A 78 -7.48 -0.96 13.70
CA ALA A 78 -6.05 -1.27 13.69
C ALA A 78 -5.34 -0.89 12.39
N PHE A 79 -4.07 -0.52 12.54
CA PHE A 79 -3.12 -0.35 11.45
C PHE A 79 -2.45 -1.70 11.12
N ASP A 80 -2.69 -2.24 9.93
CA ASP A 80 -2.08 -3.46 9.44
C ASP A 80 -0.72 -3.16 8.77
N LYS A 81 0.35 -3.33 9.56
CA LYS A 81 1.74 -3.19 9.11
C LYS A 81 2.09 -4.15 7.98
N ASN A 82 1.61 -5.39 8.03
CA ASN A 82 1.93 -6.40 7.02
C ASN A 82 1.28 -6.04 5.69
N ARG A 83 0.05 -5.51 5.73
CA ARG A 83 -0.63 -5.02 4.54
C ARG A 83 0.11 -3.84 3.91
N LEU A 84 0.56 -2.88 4.72
CA LEU A 84 1.38 -1.78 4.21
C LEU A 84 2.68 -2.28 3.56
N LEU A 85 3.40 -3.21 4.18
CA LEU A 85 4.64 -3.77 3.62
C LEU A 85 4.39 -4.49 2.28
N ALA A 86 3.32 -5.28 2.17
CA ALA A 86 2.93 -5.91 0.92
C ALA A 86 2.67 -4.87 -0.19
N ILE A 87 1.98 -3.77 0.13
CA ILE A 87 1.72 -2.68 -0.81
C ILE A 87 3.03 -1.96 -1.21
N ARG A 88 3.94 -1.69 -0.26
CA ARG A 88 5.24 -1.07 -0.55
C ARG A 88 6.08 -1.94 -1.49
N ARG A 89 6.06 -3.26 -1.31
CA ARG A 89 6.72 -4.23 -2.21
C ARG A 89 6.19 -4.14 -3.64
N VAL A 90 4.86 -4.13 -3.82
CA VAL A 90 4.21 -3.98 -5.13
C VAL A 90 4.67 -2.70 -5.85
N TYR A 91 4.82 -1.60 -5.10
CA TYR A 91 5.30 -0.32 -5.63
C TYR A 91 6.82 -0.12 -5.56
N LYS A 92 7.59 -1.16 -5.19
CA LYS A 92 9.07 -1.10 -5.05
C LYS A 92 9.55 0.06 -4.17
N LYS A 93 8.81 0.39 -3.12
CA LYS A 93 9.19 1.40 -2.12
C LYS A 93 10.05 0.74 -1.03
N ASP A 94 11.07 1.47 -0.57
CA ASP A 94 11.99 1.01 0.49
C ASP A 94 11.25 0.72 1.81
N GLU A 95 11.78 -0.19 2.64
CA GLU A 95 11.17 -0.62 3.91
C GLU A 95 12.03 -0.17 5.10
N ALA A 96 11.87 1.08 5.53
CA ALA A 96 12.47 1.54 6.79
C ALA A 96 11.55 1.17 7.96
N THR A 97 11.88 0.08 8.67
CA THR A 97 11.09 -0.44 9.81
C THR A 97 10.86 0.60 10.91
N GLU A 98 11.86 1.42 11.24
CA GLU A 98 11.70 2.51 12.23
C GLU A 98 10.67 3.56 11.80
N THR A 99 10.69 3.94 10.51
CA THR A 99 9.68 4.86 9.94
C THR A 99 8.30 4.20 9.96
N LEU A 100 8.23 2.89 9.69
CA LEU A 100 6.99 2.14 9.73
C LEU A 100 6.32 2.23 11.11
N GLU A 101 7.07 1.99 12.17
CA GLU A 101 6.55 2.01 13.54
C GLU A 101 6.15 3.41 13.99
N LYS A 102 7.02 4.39 13.74
CA LYS A 102 6.78 5.78 14.07
C LYS A 102 5.49 6.29 13.42
N CYS A 103 5.32 6.07 12.13
CA CYS A 103 4.18 6.61 11.39
C CYS A 103 2.89 5.83 11.67
N ALA A 104 2.96 4.51 11.84
CA ALA A 104 1.79 3.72 12.25
C ALA A 104 1.27 4.13 13.64
N SER A 105 2.15 4.59 14.54
CA SER A 105 1.75 5.06 15.88
C SER A 105 0.90 6.35 15.88
N LEU A 106 0.86 7.08 14.76
CA LEU A 106 0.00 8.25 14.59
C LEU A 106 -1.47 7.88 14.41
N TYR A 107 -1.77 6.63 14.04
CA TYR A 107 -3.14 6.16 13.89
C TYR A 107 -3.88 6.13 15.24
N LYS A 108 -5.04 6.78 15.27
CA LYS A 108 -5.96 6.80 16.41
C LYS A 108 -7.35 6.41 15.90
N PRO A 109 -7.90 5.23 16.27
CA PRO A 109 -9.18 4.76 15.76
C PRO A 109 -10.32 5.78 15.91
N ASP A 110 -10.41 6.41 17.08
CA ASP A 110 -11.48 7.38 17.40
C ASP A 110 -11.28 8.78 16.77
N ALA A 111 -10.16 8.99 16.07
CA ALA A 111 -9.80 10.28 15.47
C ALA A 111 -9.24 10.12 14.05
N PHE A 112 -9.65 9.07 13.33
CA PHE A 112 -9.19 8.81 11.98
C PHE A 112 -10.08 9.50 10.93
N ASP A 113 -9.77 10.77 10.64
CA ASP A 113 -10.38 11.57 9.58
C ASP A 113 -9.44 11.77 8.38
N CYS A 114 -9.82 12.66 7.46
CA CYS A 114 -9.02 12.93 6.26
C CYS A 114 -7.67 13.58 6.60
N ASP A 115 -7.64 14.48 7.59
CA ASP A 115 -6.42 15.17 8.01
C ASP A 115 -5.46 14.20 8.68
N ALA A 116 -5.96 13.35 9.59
CA ALA A 116 -5.18 12.30 10.22
C ALA A 116 -4.60 11.31 9.18
N ALA A 117 -5.39 10.91 8.18
CA ALA A 117 -4.89 10.10 7.07
C ALA A 117 -3.75 10.80 6.31
N TRP A 118 -3.89 12.11 6.06
CA TRP A 118 -2.85 12.86 5.37
C TRP A 118 -1.56 13.00 6.19
N GLU A 119 -1.66 13.19 7.50
CA GLU A 119 -0.50 13.21 8.40
C GLU A 119 0.25 11.88 8.41
N ILE A 120 -0.47 10.77 8.48
CA ILE A 120 0.10 9.43 8.40
C ILE A 120 0.80 9.23 7.05
N PHE A 121 0.15 9.60 5.94
CA PHE A 121 0.72 9.47 4.60
C PHE A 121 2.03 10.26 4.44
N LYS A 122 2.06 11.53 4.88
CA LYS A 122 3.26 12.37 4.84
C LYS A 122 4.37 11.85 5.75
N CYS A 123 4.06 11.12 6.81
CA CYS A 123 5.09 10.52 7.64
C CYS A 123 5.86 9.41 6.87
N PHE A 124 5.21 8.72 5.93
CA PHE A 124 5.80 7.64 5.14
C PHE A 124 6.56 8.06 3.87
N ASN A 125 6.42 9.29 3.40
CA ASN A 125 6.97 9.79 2.13
C ASN A 125 7.72 11.10 2.35
#